data_AF-A0A936I345-F1
#
_entry.id   AF-A0A936I345-F1
#
_cell.length_a   1.000
_cell.length_b   1.000
_cell.length_c   1.000
_cell.angle_alpha   90.00
_cell.angle_beta   90.00
_cell.angle_gamma   90.00
#
_symmetry.space_group_name_H-M   'P 1'
#
loop_
_entity.id
_entity.type
_entity.pdbx_description
1 polymer ?
#
loop_
_entity_poly.entity_id
_entity_poly.type
_entity_poly.pdbx_seq_one_letter_code
_entity_poly.pdbx_strand_id
1 'polypeptide(L)'
;MGRYFWLLFALLAGRFGIAQSADSSMAITFTGAINLPLAMKPMHALAMEAWKVSFGREPGAAIVLNDADKGVLEATAHFNYRSAKLNGREETMGRVSYRVRIRSENGTCSVGVTQFKHQGNKAALRGGIDLGLVTVSGPPLGRTPGLSPWGAKNIMAEVRARSRSTADRVIRAFVAAMQATASDR
;
A
#
# COMPACT_ATOMS: atom_id res chain seq x y z
N MET A 1 -38.94 -23.39 -40.50
CA MET A 1 -37.81 -22.55 -40.04
C MET A 1 -38.35 -21.44 -39.16
N GLY A 2 -37.72 -21.16 -38.00
CA GLY A 2 -37.82 -19.81 -37.41
C GLY A 2 -38.53 -19.61 -36.06
N ARG A 3 -38.38 -20.50 -35.05
CA ARG A 3 -38.87 -20.21 -33.68
C ARG A 3 -37.88 -20.50 -32.53
N TYR A 4 -36.62 -20.80 -32.83
CA TYR A 4 -35.59 -21.08 -31.79
C TYR A 4 -34.39 -20.12 -31.81
N PHE A 5 -34.38 -19.12 -32.68
CA PHE A 5 -33.22 -18.23 -32.84
C PHE A 5 -33.15 -17.10 -31.79
N TRP A 6 -34.28 -16.78 -31.14
CA TRP A 6 -34.35 -15.64 -30.21
C TRP A 6 -34.01 -15.95 -28.75
N LEU A 7 -34.03 -17.22 -28.33
CA LEU A 7 -33.78 -17.61 -26.93
C LEU A 7 -32.28 -17.75 -26.59
N LEU A 8 -31.40 -17.80 -27.57
CA LEU A 8 -29.96 -17.94 -27.37
C LEU A 8 -29.22 -16.59 -27.18
N PHE A 9 -29.84 -15.46 -27.51
CA PHE A 9 -29.19 -14.15 -27.37
C PHE A 9 -29.37 -13.52 -25.98
N ALA A 10 -30.38 -13.94 -25.21
CA ALA A 10 -30.66 -13.38 -23.88
C ALA A 10 -29.72 -13.89 -22.77
N LEU A 11 -28.98 -14.97 -23.00
CA LEU A 11 -28.10 -15.60 -22.00
C LEU A 11 -26.65 -15.05 -22.00
N LEU A 12 -26.30 -14.16 -22.93
CA LEU A 12 -24.96 -13.56 -23.03
C LEU A 12 -24.86 -12.12 -22.47
N ALA A 13 -25.98 -11.52 -22.04
CA ALA A 13 -26.01 -10.12 -21.57
C ALA A 13 -25.69 -9.94 -20.06
N GLY A 14 -25.39 -11.03 -19.33
CA GLY A 14 -25.34 -11.04 -17.86
C GLY A 14 -24.00 -10.73 -17.19
N ARG A 15 -23.03 -10.10 -17.86
CA ARG A 15 -21.69 -9.81 -17.29
C ARG A 15 -21.27 -8.34 -17.46
N PHE A 16 -22.20 -7.40 -17.43
CA PHE A 16 -21.85 -6.01 -17.12
C PHE A 16 -21.73 -5.86 -15.59
N GLY A 17 -20.59 -6.29 -15.06
CA GLY A 17 -20.16 -5.87 -13.74
C GLY A 17 -20.01 -4.35 -13.77
N ILE A 18 -20.78 -3.65 -12.94
CA ILE A 18 -20.59 -2.23 -12.69
C ILE A 18 -19.18 -2.10 -12.12
N ALA A 19 -18.24 -1.65 -12.94
CA ALA A 19 -16.95 -1.21 -12.46
C ALA A 19 -17.23 -0.01 -11.54
N GLN A 20 -17.14 -0.22 -10.22
CA GLN A 20 -17.03 0.90 -9.29
C GLN A 20 -15.84 1.72 -9.76
N SER A 21 -16.12 2.90 -10.30
CA SER A 21 -15.10 3.85 -10.71
C SER A 21 -14.41 4.29 -9.42
N ALA A 22 -13.33 3.60 -9.06
CA ALA A 22 -12.50 3.99 -7.94
C ALA A 22 -12.02 5.40 -8.23
N ASP A 23 -12.40 6.35 -7.38
CA ASP A 23 -12.00 7.74 -7.53
C ASP A 23 -10.47 7.80 -7.60
N SER A 24 -9.97 8.20 -8.78
CA SER A 24 -8.55 8.19 -9.12
C SER A 24 -7.72 9.09 -8.20
N SER A 25 -8.36 10.00 -7.46
CA SER A 25 -7.72 10.91 -6.51
C SER A 25 -7.48 10.31 -5.13
N MET A 26 -8.08 9.16 -4.80
CA MET A 26 -7.93 8.53 -3.50
C MET A 26 -6.54 7.96 -3.29
N ALA A 27 -6.01 8.08 -2.07
CA ALA A 27 -4.77 7.43 -1.66
C ALA A 27 -4.87 5.92 -1.83
N ILE A 28 -3.85 5.30 -2.42
CA ILE A 28 -3.79 3.84 -2.51
C ILE A 28 -3.66 3.24 -1.10
N THR A 29 -4.44 2.19 -0.83
CA THR A 29 -4.45 1.48 0.44
C THR A 29 -4.39 -0.02 0.18
N PHE A 30 -3.55 -0.71 0.95
CA PHE A 30 -3.40 -2.16 0.93
C PHE A 30 -3.74 -2.70 2.31
N THR A 31 -4.47 -3.81 2.35
CA THR A 31 -4.91 -4.41 3.61
C THR A 31 -4.54 -5.89 3.68
N GLY A 32 -4.37 -6.37 4.90
CA GLY A 32 -4.26 -7.78 5.23
C GLY A 32 -4.96 -8.04 6.56
N ALA A 33 -5.31 -9.29 6.81
CA ALA A 33 -5.87 -9.71 8.09
C ALA A 33 -5.45 -11.13 8.41
N ILE A 34 -5.46 -11.45 9.69
CA ILE A 34 -5.22 -12.78 10.23
C ILE A 34 -6.22 -13.07 11.35
N ASN A 35 -6.74 -14.28 11.38
CA ASN A 35 -7.58 -14.75 12.46
C ASN A 35 -6.78 -15.70 13.35
N LEU A 36 -6.76 -15.42 14.65
CA LEU A 36 -6.11 -16.25 15.67
C LEU A 36 -7.05 -16.31 16.88
N PRO A 37 -7.19 -17.45 17.57
CA PRO A 37 -8.09 -17.61 18.71
C PRO A 37 -7.55 -16.94 19.98
N LEU A 38 -7.20 -15.65 19.90
CA LEU A 38 -6.65 -14.83 20.97
C LEU A 38 -7.60 -13.69 21.30
N ALA A 39 -7.65 -13.34 22.58
CA ALA A 39 -8.26 -12.08 23.01
C ALA A 39 -7.45 -10.88 22.51
N MET A 40 -8.09 -9.70 22.48
CA MET A 40 -7.52 -8.46 21.96
C MET A 40 -6.16 -8.11 22.55
N LYS A 41 -5.97 -8.17 23.87
CA LYS A 41 -4.69 -7.79 24.52
C LYS A 41 -3.53 -8.71 24.12
N PRO A 42 -3.65 -10.06 24.22
CA PRO A 42 -2.66 -10.97 23.67
C PRO A 42 -2.41 -10.81 22.16
N MET A 43 -3.47 -10.56 21.37
CA MET A 43 -3.36 -10.29 19.93
C MET A 43 -2.52 -9.04 19.68
N HIS A 44 -2.75 -7.97 20.45
CA HIS A 44 -2.02 -6.71 20.32
C HIS A 44 -0.55 -6.86 20.71
N ALA A 45 -0.25 -7.60 21.78
CA ALA A 45 1.11 -7.92 22.15
C ALA A 45 1.82 -8.72 21.04
N LEU A 46 1.13 -9.68 20.43
CA LEU A 46 1.64 -10.45 19.29
C LEU A 46 1.92 -9.55 18.08
N ALA A 47 0.99 -8.62 17.78
CA ALA A 47 1.15 -7.65 16.71
C ALA A 47 2.35 -6.73 16.91
N MET A 48 2.65 -6.35 18.16
CA MET A 48 3.85 -5.60 18.50
C MET A 48 5.13 -6.39 18.24
N GLU A 49 5.18 -7.68 18.53
CA GLU A 49 6.34 -8.52 18.21
C GLU A 49 6.49 -8.74 16.70
N ALA A 50 5.38 -9.05 16.02
CA ALA A 50 5.35 -9.20 14.57
C ALA A 50 5.80 -7.90 13.86
N TRP A 51 5.42 -6.72 14.40
CA TRP A 51 5.88 -5.43 13.90
C TRP A 51 7.41 -5.34 13.89
N LYS A 52 8.09 -5.66 15.01
CA LYS A 52 9.55 -5.50 15.15
C LYS A 52 10.33 -6.26 14.06
N VAL A 53 9.85 -7.43 13.68
CA VAL A 53 10.52 -8.31 12.71
C VAL A 53 10.05 -8.13 11.26
N SER A 54 8.97 -7.37 11.04
CA SER A 54 8.41 -7.08 9.71
C SER A 54 8.61 -5.61 9.33
N PHE A 55 7.60 -4.77 9.53
CA PHE A 55 7.61 -3.35 9.23
C PHE A 55 8.70 -2.58 9.99
N GLY A 56 9.01 -2.99 11.22
CA GLY A 56 10.06 -2.39 12.06
C GLY A 56 11.48 -2.49 11.49
N ARG A 57 11.68 -3.34 10.47
CA ARG A 57 12.96 -3.47 9.75
C ARG A 57 13.06 -2.55 8.53
N GLU A 58 11.97 -1.88 8.17
CA GLU A 58 11.99 -0.93 7.05
C GLU A 58 12.69 0.38 7.45
N PRO A 59 13.35 1.07 6.50
CA PRO A 59 13.97 2.36 6.77
C PRO A 59 12.99 3.38 7.38
N GLY A 60 13.45 4.07 8.43
CA GLY A 60 12.66 5.08 9.14
C GLY A 60 11.34 4.55 9.72
N ALA A 61 11.26 3.25 10.02
CA ALA A 61 10.14 2.68 10.71
C ALA A 61 10.02 3.26 12.12
N ALA A 62 8.86 3.83 12.45
CA ALA A 62 8.60 4.44 13.74
C ALA A 62 7.13 4.26 14.12
N ILE A 63 6.88 3.85 15.36
CA ILE A 63 5.54 3.81 15.95
C ILE A 63 5.17 5.22 16.36
N VAL A 64 4.00 5.68 15.90
CA VAL A 64 3.45 7.02 16.17
C VAL A 64 2.41 6.95 17.29
N LEU A 65 1.64 5.86 17.34
CA LEU A 65 0.64 5.61 18.37
C LEU A 65 0.65 4.13 18.73
N ASN A 66 0.60 3.83 20.03
CA ASN A 66 0.39 2.49 20.55
C ASN A 66 -0.65 2.56 21.68
N ASP A 67 -1.88 2.14 21.38
CA ASP A 67 -3.00 2.10 22.32
C ASP A 67 -3.45 0.64 22.46
N ALA A 68 -2.88 -0.05 23.46
CA ALA A 68 -3.15 -1.46 23.73
C ALA A 68 -4.57 -1.70 24.28
N ASP A 69 -5.20 -0.70 24.88
CA ASP A 69 -6.55 -0.81 25.41
C ASP A 69 -7.60 -0.69 24.30
N LYS A 70 -7.31 0.07 23.23
CA LYS A 70 -8.13 0.11 22.01
C LYS A 70 -7.70 -0.87 20.93
N GLY A 71 -6.59 -1.60 21.14
CA GLY A 71 -6.02 -2.52 20.16
C GLY A 71 -5.53 -1.81 18.89
N VAL A 72 -5.04 -0.58 18.99
CA VAL A 72 -4.61 0.22 17.84
C VAL A 72 -3.11 0.50 17.90
N LEU A 73 -2.44 0.26 16.77
CA LEU A 73 -1.06 0.67 16.54
C LEU A 73 -1.00 1.45 15.24
N GLU A 74 -0.52 2.69 15.30
CA GLU A 74 -0.22 3.49 14.10
C GLU A 74 1.28 3.73 14.01
N ALA A 75 1.80 3.60 12.80
CA ALA A 75 3.22 3.72 12.55
C ALA A 75 3.49 4.30 11.16
N THR A 76 4.73 4.64 10.91
CA THR A 76 5.22 5.12 9.62
C THR A 76 6.49 4.37 9.26
N ALA A 77 6.76 4.26 7.97
CA ALA A 77 8.02 3.76 7.43
C ALA A 77 8.22 4.33 6.03
N HIS A 78 9.40 4.10 5.45
CA HIS A 78 9.64 4.46 4.06
C HIS A 78 10.55 3.45 3.36
N PHE A 79 10.52 3.48 2.03
CA PHE A 79 11.51 2.80 1.21
C PHE A 79 12.18 3.79 0.25
N ASN A 80 13.43 3.50 -0.10
CA ASN A 80 14.14 4.25 -1.13
C ASN A 80 13.59 3.89 -2.50
N TYR A 81 13.38 4.91 -3.33
CA TYR A 81 12.87 4.78 -4.68
C TYR A 81 13.87 5.37 -5.67
N ARG A 82 14.03 4.69 -6.81
CA ARG A 82 14.76 5.16 -7.98
C ARG A 82 14.03 4.61 -9.19
N SER A 83 13.69 5.46 -10.15
CA SER A 83 13.04 5.00 -11.39
C SER A 83 14.02 4.18 -12.24
N ALA A 84 13.58 3.01 -12.71
CA ALA A 84 14.34 2.15 -13.62
C ALA A 84 14.24 2.61 -15.10
N LYS A 85 13.26 3.46 -15.42
CA LYS A 85 12.93 3.84 -16.81
C LYS A 85 13.56 5.16 -17.26
N LEU A 86 14.13 5.92 -16.34
CA LEU A 86 14.77 7.20 -16.62
C LEU A 86 16.27 7.05 -16.45
N ASN A 87 16.96 6.78 -17.56
CA ASN A 87 18.41 6.72 -17.60
C ASN A 87 18.98 8.13 -17.30
N GLY A 88 19.76 8.24 -16.21
CA GLY A 88 20.59 9.42 -15.94
C GLY A 88 20.13 10.43 -14.89
N ARG A 89 19.24 10.10 -13.93
CA ARG A 89 18.71 11.10 -12.99
C ARG A 89 18.86 10.72 -11.52
N GLU A 90 19.85 11.31 -10.85
CA GLU A 90 19.76 11.55 -9.40
C GLU A 90 18.43 12.24 -9.01
N GLU A 91 17.83 12.99 -9.96
CA GLU A 91 16.55 13.69 -9.79
C GLU A 91 15.35 12.75 -9.55
N THR A 92 15.39 11.49 -10.03
CA THR A 92 14.31 10.50 -9.81
C THR A 92 14.55 9.63 -8.59
N MET A 93 15.70 9.80 -7.93
CA MET A 93 15.91 9.24 -6.62
C MET A 93 15.03 9.96 -5.62
N GLY A 94 14.49 9.20 -4.69
CA GLY A 94 13.66 9.72 -3.64
C GLY A 94 13.36 8.66 -2.61
N ARG A 95 12.39 8.97 -1.77
CA ARG A 95 11.80 8.03 -0.83
C ARG A 95 10.31 8.03 -0.97
N VAL A 96 9.69 6.90 -0.68
CA VAL A 96 8.25 6.78 -0.58
C VAL A 96 7.94 6.44 0.87
N SER A 97 7.35 7.39 1.59
CA SER A 97 6.89 7.19 2.97
C SER A 97 5.46 6.67 2.97
N TYR A 98 5.08 5.88 3.95
CA TYR A 98 3.72 5.36 4.09
C TYR A 98 3.33 5.23 5.57
N ARG A 99 2.03 5.17 5.82
CA ARG A 99 1.45 4.94 7.14
C ARG A 99 0.98 3.50 7.25
N VAL A 100 1.22 2.89 8.40
CA VAL A 100 0.72 1.58 8.78
C VAL A 100 -0.27 1.77 9.92
N ARG A 101 -1.42 1.12 9.83
CA ARG A 101 -2.39 1.03 10.91
C ARG A 101 -2.70 -0.44 11.15
N ILE A 102 -2.43 -0.90 12.36
CA ILE A 102 -2.77 -2.24 12.82
C ILE A 102 -3.90 -2.11 13.83
N ARG A 103 -4.90 -2.97 13.69
CA ARG A 103 -6.06 -3.04 14.57
C ARG A 103 -6.26 -4.49 15.03
N SER A 104 -6.10 -4.68 16.33
CA SER A 104 -6.27 -5.94 17.04
C SER A 104 -7.66 -5.96 17.65
N GLU A 105 -8.40 -7.03 17.41
CA GLU A 105 -9.71 -7.31 17.99
C GLU A 105 -9.71 -8.73 18.55
N ASN A 106 -10.79 -9.14 19.21
CA ASN A 106 -10.93 -10.54 19.65
C ASN A 106 -11.03 -11.44 18.42
N GLY A 107 -10.12 -12.41 18.29
CA GLY A 107 -10.14 -13.37 17.19
C GLY A 107 -9.51 -12.91 15.88
N THR A 108 -9.20 -11.62 15.71
CA THR A 108 -8.67 -11.08 14.45
C THR A 108 -7.68 -9.93 14.65
N CYS A 109 -6.72 -9.81 13.74
CA CYS A 109 -5.84 -8.67 13.62
C CYS A 109 -5.81 -8.23 12.16
N SER A 110 -6.14 -6.97 11.91
CA SER A 110 -6.10 -6.36 10.58
C SER A 110 -4.96 -5.35 10.47
N VAL A 111 -4.36 -5.26 9.29
CA VAL A 111 -3.30 -4.31 8.97
C VAL A 111 -3.67 -3.56 7.70
N GLY A 112 -3.52 -2.25 7.73
CA GLY A 112 -3.68 -1.35 6.60
C GLY A 112 -2.42 -0.55 6.35
N VAL A 113 -1.96 -0.52 5.11
CA VAL A 113 -0.83 0.30 4.65
C VAL A 113 -1.37 1.33 3.65
N THR A 114 -1.23 2.61 3.96
CA THR A 114 -1.87 3.70 3.22
C THR A 114 -0.98 4.93 3.15
N GLN A 115 -1.47 5.99 2.49
CA GLN A 115 -0.81 7.29 2.41
C GLN A 115 0.62 7.23 1.90
N PHE A 116 0.86 6.41 0.87
CA PHE A 116 2.14 6.40 0.17
C PHE A 116 2.40 7.79 -0.41
N LYS A 117 3.51 8.40 -0.03
CA LYS A 117 3.91 9.74 -0.49
C LYS A 117 5.34 9.67 -1.01
N HIS A 118 5.49 9.90 -2.30
CA HIS A 118 6.79 10.07 -2.92
C HIS A 118 7.35 11.45 -2.55
N GLN A 119 8.66 11.51 -2.32
CA GLN A 119 9.42 12.74 -2.17
C GLN A 119 10.75 12.56 -2.90
N GLY A 120 11.06 13.47 -3.83
CA GLY A 120 12.34 13.47 -4.52
C GLY A 120 13.51 13.83 -3.61
N ASN A 121 14.72 13.46 -4.02
CA ASN A 121 15.95 13.82 -3.34
C ASN A 121 16.22 15.33 -3.46
N LYS A 122 16.01 16.07 -2.37
CA LYS A 122 16.25 17.53 -2.33
C LYS A 122 17.71 17.92 -2.59
N ALA A 123 18.67 17.01 -2.37
CA ALA A 123 20.09 17.25 -2.61
C ALA A 123 20.51 17.03 -4.07
N ALA A 124 19.61 16.60 -4.96
CA ALA A 124 19.94 16.46 -6.37
C ALA A 124 20.23 17.82 -7.02
N LEU A 125 21.14 17.84 -8.01
CA LEU A 125 21.66 19.06 -8.66
C LEU A 125 20.57 20.04 -9.14
N ARG A 126 19.41 19.53 -9.58
CA ARG A 126 18.28 20.33 -10.09
C ARG A 126 17.06 20.35 -9.16
N GLY A 127 17.23 19.91 -7.92
CA GLY A 127 16.13 19.61 -7.01
C GLY A 127 15.46 18.29 -7.36
N GLY A 128 15.09 17.52 -6.34
CA GLY A 128 14.44 16.23 -6.51
C GLY A 128 13.03 16.37 -7.10
N ILE A 129 12.62 15.37 -7.88
CA ILE A 129 11.28 15.30 -8.46
C ILE A 129 10.29 14.88 -7.36
N ASP A 130 9.39 15.76 -6.96
CA ASP A 130 8.29 15.41 -6.05
C ASP A 130 7.03 15.05 -6.84
N LEU A 131 6.45 13.90 -6.52
CA LEU A 131 5.21 13.40 -7.13
C LEU A 131 4.05 13.44 -6.12
N GLY A 132 4.33 13.70 -4.85
CA GLY A 132 3.33 13.78 -3.80
C GLY A 132 2.66 12.44 -3.49
N LEU A 133 1.37 12.52 -3.17
CA LEU A 133 0.55 11.38 -2.76
C LEU A 133 0.37 10.40 -3.93
N VAL A 134 0.58 9.13 -3.64
CA VAL A 134 0.36 8.02 -4.58
C VAL A 134 -1.09 7.63 -4.50
N THR A 135 -1.83 7.90 -5.57
CA THR A 135 -3.25 7.60 -5.67
C THR A 135 -3.49 6.21 -6.28
N VAL A 136 -4.74 5.77 -6.37
CA VAL A 136 -5.11 4.48 -6.98
C VAL A 136 -4.77 4.43 -8.47
N SER A 137 -5.01 5.52 -9.20
CA SER A 137 -4.76 5.61 -10.64
C SER A 137 -4.50 7.04 -11.09
N GLY A 138 -4.14 7.22 -12.36
CA GLY A 138 -3.91 8.57 -12.92
C GLY A 138 -2.50 9.14 -12.74
N PRO A 139 -2.30 10.39 -13.17
CA PRO A 139 -1.08 11.16 -12.97
C PRO A 139 -0.97 11.68 -11.53
N PRO A 140 0.16 12.30 -11.13
CA PRO A 140 0.23 13.06 -9.88
C PRO A 140 -0.88 14.12 -9.79
N LEU A 141 -1.37 14.37 -8.57
CA LEU A 141 -2.47 15.33 -8.31
C LEU A 141 -2.11 16.79 -8.61
N GLY A 142 -0.81 17.11 -8.70
CA GLY A 142 -0.32 18.44 -9.00
C GLY A 142 0.69 18.43 -10.14
N ARG A 143 1.02 19.63 -10.64
CA ARG A 143 2.11 19.79 -11.60
C ARG A 143 3.42 19.36 -10.94
N THR A 144 4.18 18.52 -11.62
CA THR A 144 5.54 18.13 -11.22
C THR A 144 6.56 18.96 -12.01
N PRO A 145 7.24 19.95 -11.38
CA PRO A 145 8.27 20.73 -12.05
C PRO A 145 9.39 19.83 -12.59
N GLY A 146 9.95 20.19 -13.76
CA GLY A 146 11.05 19.43 -14.36
C GLY A 146 10.65 18.14 -15.09
N LEU A 147 9.36 17.81 -15.18
CA LEU A 147 8.85 16.68 -15.95
C LEU A 147 7.72 17.07 -16.91
N SER A 148 7.66 16.37 -18.04
CA SER A 148 6.48 16.39 -18.90
C SER A 148 5.33 15.64 -18.23
N PRO A 149 4.06 15.96 -18.57
CA PRO A 149 2.90 15.25 -18.02
C PRO A 149 2.95 13.74 -18.22
N TRP A 150 3.41 13.29 -19.40
CA TRP A 150 3.57 11.87 -19.71
C TRP A 150 4.67 11.21 -18.86
N GLY A 151 5.81 11.90 -18.68
CA GLY A 151 6.88 11.44 -17.79
C GLY A 151 6.41 11.30 -16.35
N ALA A 152 5.75 12.32 -15.81
CA ALA A 152 5.19 12.31 -14.46
C ALA A 152 4.18 11.17 -14.25
N LYS A 153 3.30 10.93 -15.24
CA LYS A 153 2.35 9.80 -15.24
C LYS A 153 3.07 8.44 -15.20
N ASN A 154 4.12 8.26 -15.98
CA ASN A 154 4.87 7.00 -16.05
C ASN A 154 5.62 6.71 -14.75
N ILE A 155 6.28 7.72 -14.16
CA ILE A 155 6.96 7.55 -12.87
C ILE A 155 5.93 7.27 -11.78
N MET A 156 4.79 7.96 -11.76
CA MET A 156 3.72 7.68 -10.80
C MET A 156 3.20 6.23 -10.92
N ALA A 157 3.06 5.71 -12.13
CA ALA A 157 2.68 4.31 -12.34
C ALA A 157 3.74 3.33 -11.80
N GLU A 158 5.03 3.66 -11.95
CA GLU A 158 6.13 2.89 -11.40
C GLU A 158 6.17 2.93 -9.86
N VAL A 159 6.01 4.12 -9.27
CA VAL A 159 5.89 4.30 -7.82
C VAL A 159 4.72 3.49 -7.28
N ARG A 160 3.54 3.53 -7.93
CA ARG A 160 2.39 2.68 -7.56
C ARG A 160 2.74 1.20 -7.56
N ALA A 161 3.38 0.71 -8.63
CA ALA A 161 3.78 -0.69 -8.73
C ALA A 161 4.76 -1.09 -7.61
N ARG A 162 5.72 -0.22 -7.30
CA ARG A 162 6.69 -0.45 -6.22
C ARG A 162 6.04 -0.39 -4.84
N SER A 163 5.12 0.54 -4.61
CA SER A 163 4.32 0.63 -3.38
C SER A 163 3.51 -0.63 -3.15
N ARG A 164 2.85 -1.17 -4.19
CA ARG A 164 2.14 -2.45 -4.12
C ARG A 164 3.06 -3.61 -3.74
N SER A 165 4.16 -3.78 -4.48
CA SER A 165 5.14 -4.83 -4.20
C SER A 165 5.70 -4.75 -2.78
N THR A 166 5.97 -3.53 -2.30
CA THR A 166 6.44 -3.29 -0.94
C THR A 166 5.38 -3.64 0.08
N ALA A 167 4.16 -3.12 -0.06
CA ALA A 167 3.03 -3.39 0.83
C ALA A 167 2.75 -4.89 0.94
N ASP A 168 2.66 -5.58 -0.20
CA ASP A 168 2.43 -7.02 -0.25
C ASP A 168 3.53 -7.79 0.49
N ARG A 169 4.79 -7.40 0.34
CA ARG A 169 5.92 -8.02 1.04
C ARG A 169 5.84 -7.83 2.55
N VAL A 170 5.66 -6.59 3.02
CA VAL A 170 5.68 -6.29 4.46
C VAL A 170 4.43 -6.81 5.17
N ILE A 171 3.26 -6.77 4.52
CA ILE A 171 2.02 -7.37 5.05
C ILE A 171 2.18 -8.89 5.17
N ARG A 172 2.71 -9.56 4.14
CA ARG A 172 2.96 -11.01 4.22
C ARG A 172 3.95 -11.37 5.32
N ALA A 173 5.04 -10.60 5.47
CA ALA A 173 6.02 -10.82 6.53
C ALA A 173 5.39 -10.63 7.93
N PHE A 174 4.55 -9.61 8.10
CA PHE A 174 3.81 -9.38 9.35
C PHE A 174 2.86 -10.54 9.68
N VAL A 175 2.03 -10.96 8.71
CA VAL A 175 1.09 -12.07 8.88
C VAL A 175 1.84 -13.37 9.20
N ALA A 176 2.93 -13.66 8.50
CA ALA A 176 3.75 -14.83 8.77
C ALA A 176 4.37 -14.81 10.17
N ALA A 177 4.86 -13.64 10.62
CA ALA A 177 5.40 -13.49 11.98
C ALA A 177 4.34 -13.67 13.07
N MET A 178 3.11 -13.18 12.84
CA MET A 178 1.97 -13.43 13.72
C MET A 178 1.65 -14.93 13.81
N GLN A 179 1.63 -15.64 12.68
CA GLN A 179 1.38 -17.09 12.64
C GLN A 179 2.46 -17.86 13.39
N ALA A 180 3.74 -17.63 13.08
CA ALA A 180 4.85 -18.34 13.69
C ALA A 180 4.85 -18.18 15.22
N THR A 181 4.73 -16.94 15.70
CA THR A 181 4.77 -16.65 17.14
C THR A 181 3.54 -17.17 17.88
N ALA A 182 2.40 -17.34 17.18
CA ALA A 182 1.21 -17.96 17.75
C ALA A 182 1.32 -19.49 17.83
N SER A 183 2.04 -20.13 16.91
CA SER A 183 2.26 -21.58 16.90
C SER A 183 3.29 -22.06 17.93
N ASP A 184 4.20 -21.18 18.36
CA ASP A 184 5.20 -21.48 19.39
C ASP A 184 4.67 -21.37 20.84
N ARG A 185 3.35 -21.17 21.01
CA ARG A 185 2.67 -21.04 22.31
C ARG A 185 1.67 -22.16 22.52
#